data_AF-E8UAH1-F1
#
_entry.id   AF-E8UAH1-F1
#
_cell.length_a   1.000
_cell.length_b   1.000
_cell.length_c   1.000
_cell.angle_alpha   90.00
_cell.angle_beta   90.00
_cell.angle_gamma   90.00
#
_symmetry.space_group_name_H-M   'P 1'
#
loop_
_entity.id
_entity.type
_entity.pdbx_description
1 polymer ?
#
loop_
_entity_poly.entity_id
_entity_poly.type
_entity_poly.pdbx_seq_one_letter_code
_entity_poly.pdbx_strand_id
1 'polypeptide(L)'
;MTQWAGVDGEVLGALFFEVLTPEPGADAPTLPGWQVRLWPQARLGDATVEAIPEADGARATALLTGLRAAGFTPLGRPVLHPH
;
A
#
# COMPACT_ATOMS: atom_id res chain seq x y z
N MET A 1 -9.08 15.62 2.87
CA MET A 1 -7.87 15.05 3.48
C MET A 1 -8.33 14.01 4.49
N THR A 2 -8.55 12.76 4.07
CA THR A 2 -9.02 11.71 4.99
C THR A 2 -7.81 11.18 5.75
N GLN A 3 -7.58 11.74 6.93
CA GLN A 3 -6.56 11.26 7.86
C GLN A 3 -7.09 9.98 8.51
N TRP A 4 -6.53 8.84 8.12
CA TRP A 4 -6.92 7.54 8.65
C TRP A 4 -6.29 7.34 10.04
N ALA A 5 -6.97 7.85 11.07
CA ALA A 5 -6.53 7.72 12.45
C ALA A 5 -6.37 6.24 12.84
N GLY A 6 -5.14 5.86 13.23
CA GLY A 6 -4.81 4.55 13.81
C GLY A 6 -3.80 3.68 13.06
N VAL A 7 -3.17 4.15 11.96
CA VAL A 7 -2.11 3.41 11.23
C VAL A 7 -0.80 4.19 11.06
N ASP A 8 -0.66 5.37 11.67
CA ASP A 8 0.56 6.18 11.56
C ASP A 8 1.60 5.89 12.66
N GLY A 9 1.32 4.88 13.49
CA GLY A 9 2.34 4.22 14.28
C GLY A 9 3.26 3.38 13.40
N GLU A 10 4.32 2.86 14.00
CA GLU A 10 5.14 1.85 13.36
C GLU A 10 4.29 0.63 12.99
N VAL A 11 4.48 0.14 11.77
CA VAL A 11 3.79 -1.02 11.25
C VAL A 11 4.61 -2.25 11.56
N LEU A 12 4.04 -3.20 12.31
CA LEU A 12 4.66 -4.46 12.72
C LEU A 12 3.84 -5.64 12.19
N GLY A 13 3.73 -5.73 10.86
CA GLY A 13 2.89 -6.71 10.16
C GLY A 13 2.66 -6.33 8.71
N ALA A 14 1.78 -7.07 8.02
CA ALA A 14 1.42 -6.77 6.64
C ALA A 14 0.22 -5.80 6.58
N LEU A 15 0.27 -4.83 5.67
CA LEU A 15 -0.88 -4.00 5.34
C LEU A 15 -1.55 -4.49 4.07
N PHE A 16 -2.87 -4.59 4.11
CA PHE A 16 -3.70 -4.92 2.94
C PHE A 16 -4.69 -3.80 2.65
N PHE A 17 -4.80 -3.43 1.38
CA PHE A 17 -5.79 -2.46 0.88
C PHE A 17 -5.88 -2.50 -0.64
N GLU A 18 -6.94 -1.92 -1.19
CA GLU A 18 -7.14 -1.81 -2.63
C GLU A 18 -6.48 -0.54 -3.18
N VAL A 19 -6.08 -0.58 -4.44
CA VAL A 19 -5.57 0.57 -5.20
C VAL A 19 -6.16 0.56 -6.61
N LEU A 20 -6.31 1.74 -7.21
CA LEU A 20 -6.28 1.86 -8.67
C LEU A 20 -4.83 1.90 -9.14
N THR A 21 -4.53 1.14 -10.19
CA THR A 21 -3.23 1.13 -10.84
C THR A 21 -3.15 2.27 -11.86
N PRO A 22 -1.95 2.84 -12.12
CA PRO A 22 -1.80 3.91 -13.11
C PRO A 22 -2.14 3.44 -14.53
N GLU A 23 -1.93 2.16 -14.81
CA GLU A 23 -2.30 1.49 -16.06
C GLU A 23 -2.68 0.01 -15.81
N PRO A 24 -3.44 -0.62 -16.72
CA PRO A 24 -3.76 -2.04 -16.59
C PRO A 24 -2.51 -2.92 -16.62
N GLY A 25 -2.34 -3.78 -15.61
CA GLY A 25 -1.19 -4.67 -15.52
C GLY A 25 0.09 -4.02 -15.02
N ALA A 26 0.01 -2.85 -14.39
CA ALA A 26 1.16 -2.20 -13.76
C ALA A 26 1.86 -3.13 -12.75
N ASP A 27 3.19 -3.11 -12.77
CA ASP A 27 4.02 -3.82 -11.80
C ASP A 27 3.96 -3.16 -10.41
N ALA A 28 4.28 -3.93 -9.37
CA ALA A 28 4.40 -3.40 -8.03
C ALA A 28 5.54 -2.35 -7.96
N PRO A 29 5.30 -1.16 -7.39
CA PRO A 29 6.33 -0.14 -7.28
C PRO A 29 7.37 -0.52 -6.22
N THR A 30 8.64 -0.20 -6.48
CA THR A 30 9.69 -0.25 -5.46
C THR A 30 9.55 0.93 -4.53
N LEU A 31 9.27 0.67 -3.25
CA LEU A 31 9.13 1.70 -2.22
C LEU A 31 10.18 1.50 -1.11
N PRO A 32 10.94 2.53 -0.73
CA PRO A 32 11.97 2.40 0.30
C PRO A 32 11.42 1.86 1.63
N GLY A 33 12.01 0.77 2.13
CA GLY A 33 11.62 0.15 3.40
C GLY A 33 10.34 -0.70 3.32
N TRP A 34 9.85 -1.00 2.12
CA TRP A 34 8.64 -1.79 1.90
C TRP A 34 8.84 -2.85 0.83
N GLN A 35 8.52 -4.09 1.18
CA GLN A 35 8.20 -5.11 0.21
C GLN A 35 6.73 -4.92 -0.22
N VAL A 36 6.49 -4.68 -1.50
CA VAL A 36 5.14 -4.48 -2.05
C VAL A 36 4.82 -5.59 -3.04
N ARG A 37 3.63 -6.18 -2.90
CA ARG A 37 3.05 -7.12 -3.86
C ARG A 37 1.69 -6.60 -4.31
N LEU A 38 1.42 -6.78 -5.59
CA LEU A 38 0.12 -6.49 -6.19
C LEU A 38 -0.57 -7.80 -6.55
N TRP A 39 -1.82 -7.92 -6.13
CA TRP A 39 -2.72 -9.01 -6.49
C TRP A 39 -3.82 -8.42 -7.37
N PRO A 40 -3.78 -8.63 -8.69
CA PRO A 40 -4.80 -8.10 -9.59
C PRO A 40 -6.17 -8.71 -9.25
N GLN A 41 -7.17 -7.87 -8.95
CA GLN A 41 -8.53 -8.32 -8.64
C GLN A 41 -9.41 -8.40 -9.90
N ALA A 42 -9.21 -7.51 -10.89
CA ALA A 42 -9.97 -7.54 -12.14
C ALA A 42 -9.24 -6.86 -13.32
N ARG A 43 -9.81 -6.94 -14.53
CA ARG A 43 -9.34 -6.22 -15.74
C ARG A 43 -9.63 -4.70 -15.71
N LEU A 44 -10.15 -4.19 -14.59
CA LEU A 44 -10.68 -2.82 -14.45
C LEU A 44 -9.65 -1.82 -13.90
N GLY A 45 -8.37 -2.22 -13.80
CA GLY A 45 -7.31 -1.33 -13.36
C GLY A 45 -7.23 -1.15 -11.85
N ASP A 46 -7.72 -2.13 -11.08
CA ASP A 46 -7.62 -2.20 -9.63
C ASP A 46 -6.82 -3.44 -9.18
N ALA A 47 -6.15 -3.30 -8.04
CA ALA A 47 -5.36 -4.36 -7.43
C ALA A 47 -5.46 -4.29 -5.92
N THR A 48 -5.31 -5.44 -5.25
CA THR A 48 -5.02 -5.48 -3.83
C THR A 48 -3.52 -5.35 -3.63
N VAL A 49 -3.12 -4.42 -2.76
CA VAL A 49 -1.76 -4.29 -2.25
C VAL A 49 -1.61 -5.16 -1.01
N GLU A 50 -0.51 -5.91 -0.97
CA GLU A 50 0.10 -6.41 0.25
C GLU A 50 1.42 -5.67 0.45
N ALA A 51 1.58 -4.98 1.58
CA ALA A 51 2.79 -4.23 1.90
C ALA A 51 3.37 -4.67 3.23
N ILE A 52 4.63 -5.13 3.22
CA ILE A 52 5.35 -5.62 4.40
C ILE A 52 6.53 -4.68 4.67
N PRO A 53 6.71 -4.18 5.90
CA PRO A 53 7.85 -3.34 6.24
C PRO A 53 9.14 -4.15 6.24
N GLU A 54 10.20 -3.61 5.65
CA GLU A 54 11.54 -4.21 5.63
C GLU A 54 12.50 -3.58 6.66
N ALA A 55 12.10 -2.46 7.27
CA ALA A 55 12.90 -1.71 8.23
C ALA A 55 12.06 -1.18 9.38
N ASP A 56 12.70 -1.01 10.54
CA ASP A 56 12.11 -0.39 11.72
C ASP A 56 11.63 1.03 11.41
N GLY A 57 10.55 1.44 12.07
CA GLY A 57 9.95 2.77 11.90
C GLY A 57 9.17 2.96 10.60
N ALA A 58 8.88 1.89 9.85
CA ALA A 58 8.01 1.94 8.68
C ALA A 58 6.60 2.44 9.05
N ARG A 59 6.11 3.45 8.31
CA ARG A 59 4.80 4.10 8.56
C ARG A 59 3.87 3.96 7.37
N ALA A 60 2.59 3.69 7.64
CA ALA A 60 1.59 3.59 6.59
C ALA A 60 1.45 4.89 5.77
N THR A 61 1.65 6.07 6.39
CA THR A 61 1.61 7.35 5.67
C THR A 61 2.74 7.48 4.64
N ALA A 62 3.95 7.02 4.95
CA ALA A 62 5.07 7.01 4.02
C ALA A 62 4.79 6.06 2.85
N LEU A 63 4.25 4.85 3.13
CA LEU A 63 3.80 3.90 2.10
C LEU A 63 2.76 4.53 1.17
N LEU A 64 1.68 5.08 1.74
CA LEU A 64 0.58 5.69 0.96
C LEU A 64 1.04 6.91 0.16
N THR A 65 2.03 7.66 0.66
CA THR A 65 2.62 8.79 -0.06
C THR A 65 3.48 8.30 -1.21
N GLY A 66 4.30 7.27 -1.00
CA GLY A 66 5.11 6.62 -2.04
C GLY A 66 4.26 6.03 -3.15
N LEU A 67 3.17 5.33 -2.82
CA LEU A 67 2.22 4.80 -3.80
C LEU A 67 1.59 5.89 -4.67
N ARG A 68 1.15 7.00 -4.06
CA ARG A 68 0.60 8.14 -4.81
C ARG A 68 1.65 8.78 -5.72
N ALA A 69 2.89 8.92 -5.24
CA ALA A 69 3.99 9.42 -6.06
C ALA A 69 4.30 8.49 -7.25
N ALA A 70 4.07 7.19 -7.09
CA ALA A 70 4.18 6.19 -8.16
C ALA A 70 2.92 6.08 -9.05
N GLY A 71 1.92 6.95 -8.87
CA GLY A 71 0.72 7.00 -9.70
C GLY A 71 -0.42 6.07 -9.28
N PHE A 72 -0.26 5.32 -8.18
CA PHE A 72 -1.33 4.48 -7.63
C PHE A 72 -2.30 5.32 -6.79
N THR A 73 -3.58 4.94 -6.79
CA THR A 73 -4.60 5.59 -5.97
C THR A 73 -5.12 4.62 -4.90
N PRO A 74 -4.70 4.74 -3.64
CA PRO A 74 -5.23 3.92 -2.55
C PRO A 74 -6.73 4.12 -2.36
N LEU A 75 -7.44 3.00 -2.27
CA LEU A 75 -8.87 2.91 -2.05
C LEU A 75 -9.11 2.43 -0.61
N GLY A 76 -9.78 3.26 0.17
CA GLY A 76 -10.07 2.97 1.58
C GLY A 76 -8.85 3.02 2.50
N ARG A 77 -8.98 2.36 3.64
CA ARG A 77 -7.99 2.35 4.72
C ARG A 77 -7.15 1.07 4.67
N PRO A 78 -5.82 1.15 4.85
CA PRO A 78 -4.99 -0.02 5.12
C PRO A 78 -5.48 -0.80 6.35
N VAL A 79 -5.66 -2.10 6.16
CA VAL A 79 -5.96 -3.05 7.24
C VAL A 79 -4.66 -3.73 7.63
N LEU A 80 -4.31 -3.65 8.92
CA LEU A 80 -3.15 -4.35 9.47
C LEU A 80 -3.50 -5.81 9.74
N HIS A 81 -2.70 -6.69 9.17
CA HIS A 81 -2.71 -8.11 9.45
C HIS A 81 -1.43 -8.46 10.22
N PRO A 82 -1.51 -8.81 11.52
CA PRO A 82 -0.36 -9.27 12.27
C PRO A 82 0.12 -10.61 11.70
N HIS A 83 1.43 -10.84 11.76
CA HIS A 83 2.05 -12.14 11.49
C HIS A 83 1.92 -13.06 12.72
#